data_AF-A0AA42H340-F1
#
_entry.id   AF-A0AA42H340-F1
#
_cell.length_a   1.000
_cell.length_b   1.000
_cell.length_c   1.000
_cell.angle_alpha   90.00
_cell.angle_beta   90.00
_cell.angle_gamma   90.00
#
_symmetry.space_group_name_H-M   'P 1'
#
loop_
_entity.id
_entity.type
_entity.pdbx_description
1 polymer ?
#
loop_
_entity_poly.entity_id
_entity_poly.type
_entity_poly.pdbx_seq_one_letter_code
_entity_poly.pdbx_strand_id
1 'polypeptide(L)'
;MKIAYADPPYIGCAHLYRDHPDYAGEVDPARLIERLESDYDGWILHAAAPPRSIATLAPLVEKTGARWMAWVKGFAAFKRNIPVAFAWEPVIVKAARKPVVSKRLVMRDWIQESITLRRGLTGAKPEAVCHWAFEMVAARPDDTLDDLFPGTGAVTDAWRTWRLKFAMPGEPAARVAPRDVQERPAEGAGS
;
A
#
# COMPACT_ATOMS: atom_id res chain seq x y z
N MET A 1 1.31 16.62 -5.27
CA MET A 1 1.68 16.17 -3.91
C MET A 1 2.52 14.91 -4.03
N LYS A 2 3.34 14.66 -3.02
CA LYS A 2 4.11 13.43 -2.85
C LYS A 2 3.42 12.56 -1.80
N ILE A 3 3.04 11.35 -2.20
CA ILE A 3 2.26 10.43 -1.38
C ILE A 3 3.07 9.16 -1.11
N ALA A 4 3.06 8.67 0.13
CA ALA A 4 3.63 7.37 0.45
C ALA A 4 2.55 6.30 0.60
N TYR A 5 2.81 5.11 0.08
CA TYR A 5 2.07 3.91 0.40
C TYR A 5 2.98 2.92 1.12
N ALA A 6 2.67 2.64 2.38
CA ALA A 6 3.43 1.74 3.23
C ALA A 6 2.61 0.50 3.57
N ASP A 7 3.08 -0.66 3.13
CA ASP A 7 2.61 -1.98 3.55
C ASP A 7 3.80 -2.81 4.08
N PRO A 8 4.38 -2.39 5.22
CA PRO A 8 5.55 -3.07 5.77
C PRO A 8 5.19 -4.51 6.18
N PRO A 9 6.19 -5.40 6.30
CA PRO A 9 6.00 -6.58 7.14
C PRO A 9 5.45 -6.15 8.49
N TYR A 10 4.28 -6.67 8.84
CA TYR A 10 3.61 -6.28 10.09
C TYR A 10 4.47 -6.56 11.31
N ILE A 11 4.25 -5.81 12.39
CA ILE A 11 5.06 -5.90 13.61
C ILE A 11 5.16 -7.35 14.09
N GLY A 12 6.39 -7.86 14.16
CA GLY A 12 6.74 -9.22 14.53
C GLY A 12 6.63 -10.25 13.40
N CYS A 13 6.29 -9.85 12.18
CA CYS A 13 6.08 -10.72 11.01
C CYS A 13 7.19 -10.60 9.96
N ALA A 14 8.23 -9.78 10.16
CA ALA A 14 9.32 -9.64 9.19
C ALA A 14 10.00 -10.98 8.85
N HIS A 15 10.11 -11.88 9.82
CA HIS A 15 10.68 -13.22 9.64
C HIS A 15 10.00 -14.06 8.54
N LEU A 16 8.74 -13.76 8.19
CA LEU A 16 8.01 -14.45 7.11
C LEU A 16 8.58 -14.15 5.72
N TYR A 17 9.39 -13.09 5.60
CA TYR A 17 9.95 -12.61 4.34
C TYR A 17 11.46 -12.81 4.25
N ARG A 18 12.06 -13.60 5.16
CA ARG A 18 13.52 -13.77 5.26
C ARG A 18 14.22 -14.27 3.99
N ASP A 19 13.49 -14.99 3.15
CA ASP A 19 13.99 -15.55 1.89
C ASP A 19 13.67 -14.64 0.68
N HIS A 20 13.05 -13.47 0.91
CA HIS A 20 12.76 -12.48 -0.13
C HIS A 20 14.02 -11.65 -0.43
N PRO A 21 14.34 -11.35 -1.71
CA PRO A 21 15.52 -10.54 -2.07
C PRO A 21 15.58 -9.18 -1.37
N ASP A 22 14.42 -8.57 -1.15
CA ASP A 22 14.28 -7.24 -0.53
C ASP A 22 14.11 -7.28 1.00
N TYR A 23 14.45 -8.39 1.66
CA TYR A 23 14.34 -8.51 3.11
C TYR A 23 15.30 -7.56 3.84
N ALA A 24 14.74 -6.64 4.61
CA ALA A 24 15.51 -5.64 5.38
C ALA A 24 15.35 -5.77 6.91
N GLY A 25 14.76 -6.87 7.39
CA GLY A 25 14.50 -7.06 8.82
C GLY A 25 13.20 -6.43 9.32
N GLU A 26 13.10 -6.33 10.64
CA GLU A 26 11.95 -5.72 11.33
C GLU A 26 11.96 -4.20 11.10
N VAL A 27 10.79 -3.65 10.76
CA VAL A 27 10.62 -2.21 10.54
C VAL A 27 10.35 -1.52 11.87
N ASP A 28 11.14 -0.49 12.18
CA ASP A 28 10.87 0.40 13.33
C ASP A 28 9.64 1.29 13.03
N PRO A 29 8.51 1.12 13.76
CA PRO A 29 7.30 1.88 13.50
C PRO A 29 7.44 3.38 13.75
N ALA A 30 8.26 3.79 14.73
CA ALA A 30 8.48 5.19 15.05
C ALA A 30 9.24 5.90 13.93
N ARG A 31 10.34 5.28 13.46
CA ARG A 31 11.11 5.80 12.34
C ARG A 31 10.33 5.82 11.03
N LEU A 32 9.49 4.80 10.79
CA LEU A 32 8.62 4.78 9.62
C LEU A 32 7.64 5.95 9.66
N ILE A 33 6.92 6.14 10.77
CA ILE A 33 5.96 7.25 10.90
C ILE A 33 6.64 8.61 10.83
N GLU A 34 7.81 8.78 11.45
CA GLU A 34 8.60 10.01 11.34
C GLU A 34 8.93 10.35 9.88
N ARG A 35 9.42 9.36 9.12
CA ARG A 35 9.69 9.51 7.68
C ARG A 35 8.43 9.85 6.88
N LEU A 36 7.31 9.18 7.18
CA LEU A 36 6.04 9.45 6.53
C LEU A 36 5.57 10.90 6.78
N GLU A 37 5.78 11.43 7.98
CA GLU A 37 5.42 12.81 8.34
C GLU A 37 6.39 13.85 7.76
N SER A 38 7.68 13.53 7.63
CA SER A 38 8.71 14.49 7.16
C SER A 38 8.78 14.60 5.65
N ASP A 39 8.61 13.48 4.93
CA ASP A 39 8.98 13.38 3.51
C ASP A 39 7.78 13.44 2.55
N TYR A 40 6.55 13.38 3.07
CA TYR A 40 5.33 13.20 2.28
C TYR A 40 4.22 14.16 2.71
N ASP A 41 3.45 14.64 1.73
CA ASP A 41 2.29 15.50 1.98
C ASP A 41 1.13 14.70 2.62
N GLY A 42 1.05 13.41 2.29
CA GLY A 42 0.10 12.46 2.86
C GLY A 42 0.54 11.02 2.64
N TRP A 43 -0.03 10.11 3.41
CA TRP A 43 0.45 8.73 3.44
C TRP A 43 -0.64 7.73 3.84
N ILE A 44 -0.40 6.49 3.44
CA ILE A 44 -1.21 5.31 3.75
C ILE A 44 -0.29 4.30 4.44
N LEU A 45 -0.73 3.75 5.58
CA LEU A 45 -0.01 2.72 6.32
C LEU A 45 -0.95 1.54 6.61
N HIS A 46 -0.64 0.37 6.06
CA HIS A 46 -1.28 -0.88 6.45
C HIS A 46 -0.67 -1.43 7.73
N ALA A 47 -1.51 -2.03 8.57
CA ALA A 47 -1.08 -2.63 9.83
C ALA A 47 -1.90 -3.87 10.17
N ALA A 48 -1.49 -4.57 11.22
CA ALA A 48 -2.20 -5.73 11.74
C ALA A 48 -3.15 -5.34 12.89
N ALA A 49 -4.27 -6.07 13.02
CA ALA A 49 -5.24 -5.89 14.10
C ALA A 49 -4.89 -6.46 15.50
N PRO A 50 -3.84 -7.30 15.74
CA PRO A 50 -3.53 -7.77 17.09
C PRO A 50 -3.24 -6.62 18.08
N PRO A 51 -3.51 -6.83 19.39
CA PRO A 51 -3.35 -5.78 20.41
C PRO A 51 -1.96 -5.13 20.42
N ARG A 52 -0.89 -5.92 20.23
CA ARG A 52 0.48 -5.40 20.20
C ARG A 52 0.70 -4.39 19.07
N SER A 53 0.13 -4.65 17.89
CA SER A 53 0.25 -3.76 16.73
C SER A 53 -0.46 -2.43 17.01
N ILE A 54 -1.70 -2.49 17.49
CA ILE A 54 -2.48 -1.30 17.86
C ILE A 54 -1.79 -0.51 18.97
N ALA A 55 -1.37 -1.17 20.06
CA ALA A 55 -0.73 -0.50 21.20
C ALA A 55 0.61 0.17 20.82
N THR A 56 1.34 -0.40 19.85
CA THR A 56 2.60 0.19 19.36
C THR A 56 2.34 1.41 18.47
N LEU A 57 1.35 1.34 17.58
CA LEU A 57 1.09 2.38 16.59
C LEU A 57 0.24 3.53 17.14
N ALA A 58 -0.73 3.26 18.02
CA ALA A 58 -1.69 4.25 18.52
C ALA A 58 -1.04 5.55 19.04
N PRO A 59 -0.04 5.53 19.96
CA PRO A 59 0.56 6.77 20.47
C PRO A 59 1.42 7.51 19.44
N LEU A 60 1.88 6.83 18.38
CA LEU A 60 2.59 7.44 17.27
C LEU A 60 1.61 8.13 16.32
N VAL A 61 0.52 7.44 15.97
CA VAL A 61 -0.52 7.93 15.05
C VAL A 61 -1.33 9.07 15.64
N GLU A 62 -1.60 9.07 16.95
CA GLU A 62 -2.32 10.15 17.63
C GLU A 62 -1.72 11.55 17.34
N LYS A 63 -0.40 11.61 17.17
CA LYS A 63 0.35 12.85 16.96
C LYS A 63 0.30 13.39 15.52
N THR A 64 -0.18 12.60 14.56
CA THR A 64 -0.09 12.93 13.13
C THR A 64 -1.37 13.54 12.54
N GLY A 65 -2.49 13.41 13.25
CA GLY A 65 -3.82 13.72 12.73
C GLY A 65 -4.33 12.73 11.67
N ALA A 66 -3.65 11.60 11.47
CA ALA A 66 -4.09 10.53 10.59
C ALA A 66 -5.30 9.79 11.17
N ARG A 67 -6.10 9.21 10.29
CA ARG A 67 -7.32 8.47 10.63
C ARG A 67 -7.06 6.97 10.60
N TRP A 68 -7.52 6.27 11.63
CA TRP A 68 -7.67 4.81 11.60
C TRP A 68 -8.89 4.43 10.77
N MET A 69 -8.68 3.57 9.79
CA MET A 69 -9.69 3.04 8.87
C MET A 69 -9.63 1.50 8.88
N ALA A 70 -10.63 0.84 8.30
CA ALA A 70 -10.69 -0.62 8.32
C ALA A 70 -10.84 -1.24 6.91
N TRP A 71 -9.95 -2.15 6.57
CA TRP A 71 -10.20 -3.12 5.52
C TRP A 71 -10.84 -4.37 6.14
N VAL A 72 -12.12 -4.58 5.87
CA VAL A 72 -12.88 -5.77 6.27
C VAL A 72 -12.81 -6.82 5.16
N LYS A 73 -12.56 -8.07 5.53
CA LYS A 73 -12.34 -9.16 4.58
C LYS A 73 -13.61 -9.99 4.44
N GLY A 74 -14.31 -9.84 3.31
CA GLY A 74 -15.49 -10.67 2.99
C GLY A 74 -15.15 -12.16 2.96
N PHE A 75 -13.98 -12.49 2.41
CA PHE A 75 -13.29 -13.76 2.59
C PHE A 75 -11.90 -13.52 3.21
N ALA A 76 -11.58 -14.25 4.29
CA ALA A 76 -10.31 -14.22 5.00
C ALA A 76 -9.68 -15.62 5.08
N ALA A 77 -8.38 -15.70 5.38
CA ALA A 77 -7.71 -16.97 5.57
C ALA A 77 -8.00 -17.53 6.98
N PHE A 78 -8.76 -18.63 7.05
CA PHE A 78 -9.01 -19.36 8.30
C PHE A 78 -7.92 -20.41 8.50
N LYS A 79 -7.08 -20.22 9.51
CA LYS A 79 -5.94 -21.11 9.80
C LYS A 79 -6.31 -22.12 10.89
N ARG A 80 -5.79 -23.34 10.77
CA ARG A 80 -5.90 -24.36 11.81
C ARG A 80 -5.36 -23.81 13.14
N ASN A 81 -6.07 -24.06 14.23
CA ASN A 81 -5.73 -23.61 15.59
C ASN A 81 -5.78 -22.09 15.84
N ILE A 82 -6.38 -21.31 14.94
CA ILE A 82 -6.70 -19.90 15.19
C ILE A 82 -8.22 -19.79 15.42
N PRO A 83 -8.70 -19.69 16.67
CA PRO A 83 -10.14 -19.79 16.98
C PRO A 83 -10.95 -18.56 16.52
N VAL A 84 -10.30 -17.39 16.46
CA VAL A 84 -10.90 -16.16 15.94
C VAL A 84 -10.03 -15.65 14.80
N ALA A 85 -10.54 -15.69 13.58
CA ALA A 85 -9.79 -15.30 12.39
C ALA A 85 -9.56 -13.78 12.31
N PHE A 86 -8.42 -13.39 11.76
CA PHE A 86 -8.12 -11.98 11.45
C PHE A 86 -8.87 -11.53 10.18
N ALA A 87 -10.17 -11.30 10.33
CA ALA A 87 -11.09 -10.95 9.26
C ALA A 87 -11.12 -9.45 8.92
N TRP A 88 -10.24 -8.64 9.52
CA TRP A 88 -10.06 -7.24 9.16
C TRP A 88 -8.61 -6.80 9.43
N GLU A 89 -8.20 -5.70 8.80
CA GLU A 89 -6.90 -5.04 8.98
C GLU A 89 -7.09 -3.53 9.12
N PRO A 90 -6.39 -2.88 10.08
CA PRO A 90 -6.34 -1.42 10.12
C PRO A 90 -5.55 -0.86 8.92
N VAL A 91 -6.08 0.22 8.37
CA VAL A 91 -5.41 1.05 7.36
C VAL A 91 -5.41 2.47 7.92
N ILE A 92 -4.23 3.05 8.15
CA ILE A 92 -4.09 4.38 8.72
C ILE A 92 -3.79 5.35 7.59
N VAL A 93 -4.54 6.44 7.51
CA VAL A 93 -4.45 7.37 6.38
C VAL A 93 -4.35 8.81 6.85
N LYS A 94 -3.34 9.53 6.35
CA LYS A 94 -3.23 10.99 6.43
C LYS A 94 -3.42 11.59 5.05
N ALA A 95 -4.48 12.36 4.85
CA ALA A 95 -4.79 12.94 3.55
C ALA A 95 -3.73 13.94 3.10
N ALA A 96 -3.29 13.83 1.84
CA ALA A 96 -2.28 14.71 1.25
C ALA A 96 -2.78 16.14 0.99
N ARG A 97 -4.09 16.33 1.08
CA ARG A 97 -4.76 17.62 0.96
C ARG A 97 -6.10 17.55 1.68
N LYS A 98 -6.67 18.72 2.00
CA LYS A 98 -8.02 18.81 2.54
C LYS A 98 -9.01 18.13 1.58
N PRO A 99 -9.76 17.10 2.01
CA PRO A 99 -10.78 16.50 1.18
C PRO A 99 -11.83 17.56 0.81
N VAL A 100 -12.06 17.76 -0.48
CA VAL A 100 -13.13 18.65 -0.96
C VAL A 100 -14.39 17.82 -1.10
N VAL A 101 -15.37 18.09 -0.23
CA VAL A 101 -16.72 17.52 -0.35
C VAL A 101 -17.47 18.34 -1.41
N SER A 102 -17.14 18.12 -2.68
CA SER A 102 -17.88 18.70 -3.80
C SER A 102 -18.24 17.59 -4.78
N LYS A 103 -19.54 17.25 -4.86
CA LYS A 103 -20.09 16.23 -5.78
C LYS A 103 -19.54 14.80 -5.62
N ARG A 104 -18.60 14.54 -4.69
CA ARG A 104 -18.11 13.21 -4.33
C ARG A 104 -19.04 12.56 -3.29
N LEU A 105 -19.19 11.23 -3.40
CA LEU A 105 -19.81 10.40 -2.38
C LEU A 105 -19.08 10.59 -1.04
N VAL A 106 -19.84 10.73 0.05
CA VAL A 106 -19.28 10.57 1.40
C VAL A 106 -18.78 9.14 1.50
N MET A 107 -17.47 8.99 1.69
CA MET A 107 -16.84 7.68 1.76
C MET A 107 -16.86 7.17 3.20
N ARG A 108 -17.09 5.86 3.34
CA ARG A 108 -16.97 5.20 4.64
C ARG A 108 -15.49 5.09 4.99
N ASP A 109 -15.20 5.13 6.28
CA ASP A 109 -13.86 4.87 6.79
C ASP A 109 -13.50 3.38 6.82
N TRP A 110 -14.20 2.58 6.01
CA TRP A 110 -13.92 1.17 5.81
C TRP A 110 -14.29 0.73 4.39
N ILE A 111 -13.68 -0.38 3.97
CA ILE A 111 -14.01 -1.11 2.74
C ILE A 111 -14.16 -2.60 3.07
N GLN A 112 -15.15 -3.27 2.46
CA GLN A 112 -15.20 -4.73 2.44
C GLN A 112 -14.62 -5.23 1.12
N GLU A 113 -13.53 -5.99 1.18
CA GLU A 113 -12.92 -6.62 0.00
C GLU A 113 -12.25 -7.93 0.41
N SER A 114 -12.32 -8.97 -0.41
CA SER A 114 -11.71 -10.26 -0.06
C SER A 114 -10.19 -10.23 -0.24
N ILE A 115 -9.46 -11.03 0.54
CA ILE A 115 -8.01 -11.18 0.31
C ILE A 115 -7.73 -11.76 -1.09
N THR A 116 -6.60 -11.37 -1.70
CA THR A 116 -6.18 -12.01 -2.95
C THR A 116 -5.60 -13.39 -2.65
N LEU A 117 -6.19 -14.44 -3.21
CA LEU A 117 -5.59 -15.76 -3.24
C LEU A 117 -4.72 -15.87 -4.51
N ARG A 118 -3.54 -16.51 -4.40
CA ARG A 118 -2.69 -16.93 -5.55
C ARG A 118 -1.86 -15.86 -6.30
N ARG A 119 -1.51 -14.72 -5.69
CA ARG A 119 -0.63 -13.70 -6.32
C ARG A 119 0.87 -13.82 -5.98
N GLY A 120 1.38 -15.03 -5.78
CA GLY A 120 2.82 -15.30 -5.59
C GLY A 120 3.34 -15.03 -4.17
N LEU A 121 3.16 -13.81 -3.63
CA LEU A 121 3.58 -13.45 -2.27
C LEU A 121 2.39 -13.41 -1.30
N THR A 122 2.59 -13.96 -0.10
CA THR A 122 1.60 -13.84 0.98
C THR A 122 1.47 -12.37 1.41
N GLY A 123 0.24 -11.85 1.42
CA GLY A 123 -0.07 -10.51 1.91
C GLY A 123 -0.34 -9.46 0.85
N ALA A 124 -0.22 -9.79 -0.45
CA ALA A 124 -0.52 -8.85 -1.54
C ALA A 124 -1.91 -8.21 -1.38
N LYS A 125 -1.99 -6.88 -1.50
CA LYS A 125 -3.25 -6.15 -1.34
C LYS A 125 -4.15 -6.29 -2.57
N PRO A 126 -5.46 -6.50 -2.39
CA PRO A 126 -6.42 -6.41 -3.49
C PRO A 126 -6.44 -5.01 -4.09
N GLU A 127 -6.57 -4.94 -5.41
CA GLU A 127 -6.57 -3.67 -6.14
C GLU A 127 -7.65 -2.70 -5.63
N ALA A 128 -8.85 -3.20 -5.31
CA ALA A 128 -9.94 -2.36 -4.78
C ALA A 128 -9.59 -1.71 -3.44
N VAL A 129 -8.82 -2.37 -2.57
CA VAL A 129 -8.33 -1.80 -1.31
C VAL A 129 -7.34 -0.68 -1.59
N CYS A 130 -6.40 -0.87 -2.53
CA CYS A 130 -5.47 0.17 -2.95
C CYS A 130 -6.21 1.40 -3.51
N HIS A 131 -7.15 1.18 -4.44
CA HIS A 131 -7.97 2.25 -5.02
C HIS A 131 -8.74 3.04 -3.96
N TRP A 132 -9.36 2.34 -3.01
CA TRP A 132 -10.03 2.99 -1.90
C TRP A 132 -9.05 3.84 -1.08
N ALA A 133 -7.88 3.31 -0.73
CA ALA A 133 -6.88 4.06 0.01
C ALA A 133 -6.38 5.31 -0.75
N PHE A 134 -6.24 5.24 -2.09
CA PHE A 134 -5.90 6.40 -2.92
C PHE A 134 -6.97 7.51 -2.86
N GLU A 135 -8.25 7.15 -2.84
CA GLU A 135 -9.32 8.13 -2.62
C GLU A 135 -9.24 8.74 -1.21
N MET A 136 -8.92 7.92 -0.20
CA MET A 136 -8.90 8.34 1.21
C MET A 136 -7.73 9.26 1.54
N VAL A 137 -6.58 9.04 0.91
CA VAL A 137 -5.43 9.94 0.99
C VAL A 137 -5.64 11.22 0.15
N ALA A 138 -6.78 11.34 -0.53
CA ALA A 138 -7.11 12.42 -1.45
C ALA A 138 -6.09 12.58 -2.59
N ALA A 139 -5.67 11.44 -3.15
CA ALA A 139 -4.80 11.41 -4.32
C ALA A 139 -5.48 12.00 -5.56
N ARG A 140 -4.65 12.43 -6.50
CA ARG A 140 -5.01 12.84 -7.86
C ARG A 140 -4.09 12.14 -8.86
N PRO A 141 -4.52 11.94 -10.11
CA PRO A 141 -3.75 11.18 -11.11
C PRO A 141 -2.43 11.86 -11.54
N ASP A 142 -2.25 13.14 -11.22
CA ASP A 142 -1.03 13.93 -11.44
C ASP A 142 -0.08 13.94 -10.23
N ASP A 143 -0.45 13.33 -9.10
CA ASP A 143 0.44 13.16 -7.97
C ASP A 143 1.52 12.10 -8.20
N THR A 144 2.54 12.13 -7.34
CA THR A 144 3.53 11.06 -7.23
C THR A 144 3.18 10.15 -6.06
N LEU A 145 3.34 8.85 -6.26
CA LEU A 145 3.11 7.82 -5.24
C LEU A 145 4.33 6.93 -5.11
N ASP A 146 4.96 6.96 -3.94
CA ASP A 146 6.08 6.09 -3.58
C ASP A 146 5.54 4.84 -2.87
N ASP A 147 5.69 3.69 -3.49
CA ASP A 147 5.44 2.38 -2.90
C ASP A 147 6.67 1.95 -2.07
N LEU A 148 6.60 2.12 -0.75
CA LEU A 148 7.76 1.93 0.14
C LEU A 148 8.11 0.45 0.38
N PHE A 149 7.17 -0.45 0.09
CA PHE A 149 7.31 -1.89 0.32
C PHE A 149 6.73 -2.66 -0.90
N PRO A 150 7.40 -2.58 -2.06
CA PRO A 150 6.78 -2.96 -3.33
C PRO A 150 6.44 -4.44 -3.42
N GLY A 151 7.23 -5.34 -2.82
CA GLY A 151 6.96 -6.79 -2.84
C GLY A 151 6.68 -7.30 -4.26
N THR A 152 5.43 -7.69 -4.53
CA THR A 152 4.98 -8.16 -5.86
C THR A 152 4.71 -7.06 -6.89
N GLY A 153 4.77 -5.79 -6.49
CA GLY A 153 4.39 -4.63 -7.29
C GLY A 153 2.89 -4.35 -7.32
N ALA A 154 2.08 -5.03 -6.51
CA ALA A 154 0.61 -4.93 -6.56
C ALA A 154 0.08 -3.50 -6.33
N VAL A 155 0.71 -2.72 -5.45
CA VAL A 155 0.31 -1.32 -5.18
C VAL A 155 0.69 -0.43 -6.36
N THR A 156 1.91 -0.60 -6.89
CA THR A 156 2.37 0.10 -8.11
C THR A 156 1.44 -0.16 -9.30
N ASP A 157 1.03 -1.42 -9.52
CA ASP A 157 0.07 -1.77 -10.56
C ASP A 157 -1.31 -1.17 -10.31
N ALA A 158 -1.79 -1.20 -9.07
CA ALA A 158 -3.06 -0.57 -8.71
C ALA A 158 -3.02 0.95 -8.91
N TRP A 159 -1.89 1.60 -8.63
CA TRP A 159 -1.73 3.04 -8.91
C TRP A 159 -1.88 3.34 -10.40
N ARG A 160 -1.26 2.52 -11.26
CA ARG A 160 -1.39 2.63 -12.71
C ARG A 160 -2.84 2.46 -13.15
N THR A 161 -3.54 1.42 -12.71
CA THR A 161 -4.93 1.16 -13.11
C THR A 161 -5.90 2.20 -12.55
N TRP A 162 -5.66 2.71 -11.34
CA TRP A 162 -6.43 3.81 -10.76
C TRP A 162 -6.36 5.08 -11.60
N ARG A 163 -5.14 5.48 -12.01
CA ARG A 163 -4.93 6.69 -12.85
C ARG A 163 -5.69 6.61 -14.17
N LEU A 164 -5.77 5.42 -14.77
CA LEU A 164 -6.51 5.21 -16.02
C LEU A 164 -8.02 5.47 -15.89
N LYS A 165 -8.60 5.41 -14.68
CA LYS A 165 -10.02 5.74 -14.46
C LYS A 165 -10.35 7.22 -14.68
N PHE A 166 -9.33 8.09 -14.72
CA PHE A 166 -9.46 9.53 -14.93
C PHE A 166 -9.00 9.96 -16.32
N ALA A 167 -8.45 9.05 -17.13
CA ALA A 167 -8.09 9.35 -18.50
C ALA A 167 -9.35 9.43 -19.36
N MET A 168 -9.51 10.54 -20.10
CA MET A 168 -10.57 10.66 -21.10
C MET A 168 -10.22 9.79 -22.31
N PRO A 169 -11.21 9.17 -23.00
CA PRO A 169 -10.95 8.48 -24.26
C PRO A 169 -10.34 9.45 -25.27
N GLY A 170 -9.07 9.25 -25.66
CA GLY A 170 -8.38 10.03 -26.70
C GLY A 170 -7.20 10.89 -26.24
N GLU A 171 -6.94 11.02 -24.94
CA GLU A 171 -5.68 11.60 -24.48
C GLU A 171 -4.57 10.54 -24.52
N PRO A 172 -3.41 10.81 -25.13
CA PRO A 172 -2.30 9.86 -25.11
C PRO A 172 -1.86 9.65 -23.67
N ALA A 173 -2.09 8.45 -23.13
CA ALA A 173 -1.58 8.05 -21.83
C ALA A 173 -0.10 8.42 -21.77
N ALA A 174 0.29 9.24 -20.79
CA ALA A 174 1.66 9.69 -20.62
C ALA A 174 2.58 8.46 -20.73
N ARG A 175 3.41 8.44 -21.78
CA ARG A 175 4.27 7.31 -22.11
C ARG A 175 5.21 7.08 -20.93
N VAL A 176 4.92 6.06 -20.13
CA VAL A 176 5.92 5.49 -19.23
C VAL A 176 6.88 4.74 -20.14
N ALA A 177 8.12 5.21 -20.21
CA ALA A 177 9.16 4.56 -21.00
C ALA A 177 9.28 3.09 -20.56
N PRO A 178 9.27 2.13 -21.50
CA PRO A 178 9.59 0.75 -21.16
C PRO A 178 11.02 0.71 -20.59
N ARG A 179 11.22 -0.13 -19.57
CA ARG A 179 12.55 -0.38 -19.01
C ARG A 179 13.48 -0.82 -20.13
N ASP A 180 14.61 -0.13 -20.29
CA ASP A 180 15.71 -0.59 -21.13
C ASP A 180 16.14 -1.97 -20.64
N VAL A 181 15.80 -2.99 -21.42
CA VAL A 181 16.42 -4.30 -21.31
C VAL A 181 17.85 -4.09 -21.79
N GLN A 182 18.81 -4.09 -20.87
CA GLN A 182 20.23 -4.16 -21.21
C GLN A 182 20.46 -5.44 -22.04
N GLU A 183 20.63 -5.25 -23.35
CA GLU A 183 21.17 -6.27 -24.22
C GLU A 183 22.57 -6.63 -23.73
N ARG A 184 22.76 -7.91 -23.38
CA ARG A 184 24.07 -8.48 -23.13
C ARG A 184 24.89 -8.40 -24.42
N PRO A 185 26.16 -7.97 -24.40
CA PRO A 185 27.00 -8.05 -25.58
C PRO A 185 27.21 -9.53 -25.94
N ALA A 186 27.06 -9.83 -27.23
CA ALA A 186 27.45 -11.11 -27.78
C ALA A 186 28.97 -11.28 -27.62
N GLU A 187 29.40 -12.26 -26.83
CA GLU A 187 30.78 -12.73 -26.86
C GLU A 187 31.05 -13.36 -28.23
N GLY A 188 31.95 -12.71 -28.97
CA GLY A 188 32.40 -13.15 -30.28
C GLY A 188 33.21 -14.44 -30.19
N ALA A 189 32.92 -15.34 -31.12
CA ALA A 189 33.82 -16.40 -31.52
C ALA A 189 35.07 -15.81 -32.20
N GLY A 190 36.25 -16.33 -31.87
CA GLY A 190 37.42 -16.18 -32.72
C GLY A 190 38.78 -16.29 -32.03
N SER A 191 39.24 -17.52 -31.76
CA SER A 191 40.44 -18.15 -32.37
C SER A 191 40.80 -19.43 -31.62
#